data_AF-A0A2H0DY50-F1
#
_entry.id   AF-A0A2H0DY50-F1
#
_cell.length_a   1.000
_cell.length_b   1.000
_cell.length_c   1.000
_cell.angle_alpha   90.00
_cell.angle_beta   90.00
_cell.angle_gamma   90.00
#
_symmetry.space_group_name_H-M   'P 1'
#
loop_
_entity.id
_entity.type
_entity.pdbx_description
1 polymer ?
#
loop_
_entity_poly.entity_id
_entity_poly.type
_entity_poly.pdbx_seq_one_letter_code
_entity_poly.pdbx_strand_id
1 'polypeptide(L)'
;MVIGGIVFLQKNSTSVIPTDELVSSNPDSTVPSNSEIPDIGSDITLTVTPEGGITLAEVATHNSRNSCWSMINGKVYDLTSWIPNHPGGEEAILSLCGVDGSAGFNGQHGTAKKPLFVLSGFMIGAQ
;
A
#
# COMPACT_ATOMS: atom_id res chain seq x y z
N MET A 1 7.64 -3.04 -64.31
CA MET A 1 6.38 -3.78 -64.11
C MET A 1 5.37 -2.85 -63.47
N VAL A 2 4.08 -3.00 -63.80
CA VAL A 2 2.95 -2.09 -63.52
C VAL A 2 1.99 -2.71 -62.48
N ILE A 3 1.27 -2.01 -61.59
CA ILE A 3 1.20 -0.58 -61.17
C ILE A 3 0.97 -0.55 -59.63
N GLY A 4 1.05 0.61 -58.96
CA GLY A 4 0.29 0.89 -57.72
C GLY A 4 1.11 1.39 -56.52
N GLY A 5 0.85 2.56 -55.90
CA GLY A 5 -0.02 3.67 -56.31
C GLY A 5 -0.99 4.16 -55.24
N ILE A 6 -0.49 4.99 -54.30
CA ILE A 6 -1.18 6.10 -53.56
C ILE A 6 -2.46 5.72 -52.77
N VAL A 7 -2.68 6.11 -51.51
CA VAL A 7 -3.15 7.45 -51.07
C VAL A 7 -3.04 7.56 -49.55
N PHE A 8 -2.45 8.65 -49.05
CA PHE A 8 -2.64 9.12 -47.68
C PHE A 8 -3.92 9.96 -47.62
N LEU A 9 -4.85 9.66 -46.72
CA LEU A 9 -6.07 10.44 -46.54
C LEU A 9 -6.01 11.24 -45.23
N GLN A 10 -5.56 12.50 -45.34
CA GLN A 10 -5.65 13.47 -44.27
C GLN A 10 -7.04 14.11 -44.26
N LYS A 11 -7.76 14.04 -43.14
CA LYS A 11 -9.00 14.79 -42.91
C LYS A 11 -9.00 15.39 -41.50
N ASN A 12 -8.83 16.70 -41.45
CA ASN A 12 -9.05 17.53 -40.27
C ASN A 12 -10.18 18.50 -40.60
N SER A 13 -11.32 18.42 -39.89
CA SER A 13 -12.40 19.40 -39.97
C SER A 13 -13.04 19.60 -38.60
N THR A 14 -13.04 20.85 -38.14
CA THR A 14 -13.71 21.34 -36.93
C THR A 14 -15.12 21.82 -37.27
N SER A 15 -16.11 21.54 -36.41
CA SER A 15 -17.27 22.43 -36.17
C SER A 15 -18.14 22.00 -34.97
N VAL A 16 -18.12 22.86 -33.95
CA VAL A 16 -19.20 23.36 -33.07
C VAL A 16 -20.41 22.50 -32.60
N ILE A 17 -20.88 22.92 -31.42
CA ILE A 17 -21.85 22.32 -30.49
C ILE A 17 -23.31 22.64 -30.90
N PRO A 18 -24.30 21.85 -30.43
CA PRO A 18 -25.39 22.49 -29.69
C PRO A 18 -25.62 21.86 -28.30
N THR A 19 -25.81 22.73 -27.31
CA THR A 19 -26.33 22.41 -25.99
C THR A 19 -27.85 22.54 -26.05
N ASP A 20 -28.58 21.51 -25.64
CA ASP A 20 -30.00 21.62 -25.30
C ASP A 20 -30.21 21.23 -23.84
N GLU A 21 -31.20 21.89 -23.24
CA GLU A 21 -31.39 22.07 -21.80
C GLU A 21 -32.70 21.40 -21.34
N LEU A 22 -33.00 21.47 -20.03
CA LEU A 22 -34.33 21.26 -19.41
C LEU A 22 -34.81 19.79 -19.31
N VAL A 23 -35.59 19.37 -18.29
CA VAL A 23 -35.88 19.90 -16.93
C VAL A 23 -36.67 18.83 -16.15
N SER A 24 -36.36 18.60 -14.86
CA SER A 24 -37.29 18.20 -13.77
C SER A 24 -36.49 17.87 -12.51
N SER A 25 -36.82 18.29 -11.27
CA SER A 25 -37.75 19.32 -10.79
C SER A 25 -37.40 19.65 -9.33
N ASN A 26 -37.43 20.93 -9.00
CA ASN A 26 -37.21 21.57 -7.67
C ASN A 26 -38.44 21.39 -6.72
N PRO A 27 -38.51 22.02 -5.51
CA PRO A 27 -37.54 22.18 -4.41
C PRO A 27 -38.16 22.03 -2.97
N ASP A 28 -37.33 22.31 -1.96
CA ASP A 28 -37.62 23.01 -0.68
C ASP A 28 -38.45 22.35 0.44
N SER A 29 -37.84 22.34 1.64
CA SER A 29 -38.48 22.79 2.88
C SER A 29 -37.40 23.16 3.90
N THR A 30 -37.57 24.30 4.57
CA THR A 30 -36.53 24.98 5.36
C THR A 30 -36.78 24.91 6.88
N VAL A 31 -35.70 25.00 7.70
CA VAL A 31 -35.69 25.40 9.15
C VAL A 31 -36.23 24.34 10.15
N PRO A 32 -35.75 24.23 11.43
CA PRO A 32 -34.81 25.09 12.16
C PRO A 32 -33.51 24.44 12.69
N SER A 33 -32.58 25.31 13.06
CA SER A 33 -31.58 25.03 14.10
C SER A 33 -32.24 25.07 15.48
N ASN A 34 -32.05 24.05 16.30
CA ASN A 34 -32.17 24.17 17.76
C ASN A 34 -31.21 23.19 18.44
N SER A 35 -30.50 23.65 19.47
CA SER A 35 -29.39 22.93 20.08
C SER A 35 -29.83 21.88 21.09
N GLU A 36 -29.35 20.64 20.93
CA GLU A 36 -29.14 19.68 22.04
C GLU A 36 -27.74 19.05 21.91
N ILE A 37 -27.16 18.61 23.04
CA ILE A 37 -25.73 18.34 23.28
C ILE A 37 -25.64 17.04 24.11
N PRO A 38 -24.60 16.18 24.02
CA PRO A 38 -23.79 15.75 22.88
C PRO A 38 -23.79 14.20 22.73
N ASP A 39 -24.08 13.64 21.54
CA ASP A 39 -24.03 12.17 21.39
C ASP A 39 -22.59 11.65 21.16
N ILE A 40 -21.99 11.18 22.26
CA ILE A 40 -20.77 10.38 22.40
C ILE A 40 -19.70 10.47 21.29
N GLY A 41 -18.76 11.39 21.47
CA GLY A 41 -17.45 11.32 20.84
C GLY A 41 -16.63 10.11 21.34
N SER A 42 -16.90 8.93 20.79
CA SER A 42 -16.07 7.73 20.88
C SER A 42 -16.45 6.80 19.73
N ASP A 43 -15.87 7.05 18.55
CA ASP A 43 -15.66 5.92 17.64
C ASP A 43 -14.76 4.94 18.38
N ILE A 44 -15.34 3.83 18.81
CA ILE A 44 -14.61 2.76 19.47
C ILE A 44 -13.89 1.98 18.36
N THR A 45 -12.87 2.61 17.77
CA THR A 45 -11.80 1.89 17.11
C THR A 45 -11.22 0.94 18.15
N LEU A 46 -11.66 -0.31 18.09
CA LEU A 46 -11.31 -1.38 19.02
C LEU A 46 -9.83 -1.73 18.87
N THR A 47 -8.96 -0.92 19.46
CA THR A 47 -7.60 -1.33 19.81
C THR A 47 -7.67 -2.29 21.00
N VAL A 48 -8.32 -3.44 20.78
CA VAL A 48 -8.06 -4.65 21.54
C VAL A 48 -6.71 -5.16 21.05
N THR A 49 -5.66 -4.48 21.50
CA THR A 49 -4.30 -4.96 21.40
C THR A 49 -4.24 -6.24 22.23
N PRO A 50 -3.99 -7.43 21.66
CA PRO A 50 -3.52 -8.53 22.49
C PRO A 50 -2.19 -8.09 23.11
N GLU A 51 -2.09 -8.11 24.44
CA GLU A 51 -0.91 -7.57 25.14
C GLU A 51 0.38 -8.22 24.63
N GLY A 52 1.21 -7.44 23.92
CA GLY A 52 2.59 -7.80 23.56
C GLY A 52 2.90 -8.08 22.08
N GLY A 53 1.91 -8.09 21.17
CA GLY A 53 2.14 -8.36 19.74
C GLY A 53 2.56 -7.12 18.91
N ILE A 54 3.54 -7.26 18.01
CA ILE A 54 3.88 -6.23 17.01
C ILE A 54 2.96 -6.42 15.79
N THR A 55 2.07 -5.44 15.57
CA THR A 55 1.10 -5.52 14.47
C THR A 55 1.71 -5.19 13.11
N LEU A 56 1.11 -5.67 12.02
CA LEU A 56 1.53 -5.29 10.67
C LEU A 56 1.36 -3.78 10.39
N ALA A 57 0.42 -3.10 11.08
CA ALA A 57 0.26 -1.65 11.00
C ALA A 57 1.46 -0.91 11.61
N GLU A 58 2.02 -1.40 12.72
CA GLU A 58 3.25 -0.88 13.30
C GLU A 58 4.44 -1.12 12.34
N VAL A 59 4.58 -2.35 11.82
CA VAL A 59 5.63 -2.69 10.84
C VAL A 59 5.61 -1.73 9.65
N ALA A 60 4.42 -1.37 9.13
CA ALA A 60 4.27 -0.46 8.00
C ALA A 60 4.84 0.96 8.20
N THR A 61 5.08 1.39 9.44
CA THR A 61 5.77 2.66 9.75
C THR A 61 7.29 2.58 9.56
N HIS A 62 7.86 1.37 9.59
CA HIS A 62 9.28 1.07 9.41
C HIS A 62 9.58 0.63 7.97
N ASN A 63 9.32 1.54 7.02
CA ASN A 63 9.31 1.29 5.57
C ASN A 63 10.49 1.91 4.78
N SER A 64 11.63 2.20 5.41
CA SER A 64 12.73 2.97 4.83
C SER A 64 14.12 2.37 5.06
N ARG A 65 15.13 2.77 4.28
CA ARG A 65 16.53 2.30 4.48
C ARG A 65 17.08 2.59 5.88
N ASN A 66 16.59 3.64 6.55
CA ASN A 66 17.02 4.04 7.90
C ASN A 66 16.17 3.43 9.03
N SER A 67 15.08 2.75 8.68
CA SER A 67 14.14 2.13 9.60
C SER A 67 13.33 1.11 8.79
N CYS A 68 13.81 -0.13 8.75
CA CYS A 68 13.33 -1.20 7.87
C CYS A 68 12.94 -2.42 8.71
N TRP A 69 11.65 -2.59 8.98
CA TRP A 69 11.13 -3.82 9.58
C TRP A 69 10.36 -4.63 8.55
N SER A 70 10.34 -5.94 8.72
CA SER A 70 9.52 -6.83 7.91
C SER A 70 8.92 -7.93 8.77
N MET A 71 7.69 -8.35 8.45
CA MET A 71 7.10 -9.55 9.00
C MET A 71 7.46 -10.74 8.11
N ILE A 72 7.97 -11.83 8.69
CA ILE A 72 8.28 -13.07 8.00
C ILE A 72 7.75 -14.23 8.84
N ASN A 73 6.80 -14.98 8.30
CA ASN A 73 6.13 -16.12 8.94
C ASN A 73 5.59 -15.80 10.35
N GLY A 74 4.89 -14.66 10.50
CA GLY A 74 4.29 -14.20 11.77
C GLY A 74 5.27 -13.64 12.81
N LYS A 75 6.55 -13.50 12.45
CA LYS A 75 7.61 -12.90 13.28
C LYS A 75 8.06 -11.59 12.69
N VAL A 76 8.39 -10.61 13.52
CA VAL A 76 8.84 -9.28 13.08
C VAL A 76 10.34 -9.13 13.30
N TYR A 77 11.02 -8.59 12.30
CA TYR A 77 12.48 -8.45 12.26
C TYR A 77 12.89 -7.02 11.93
N ASP A 78 13.86 -6.48 12.67
CA ASP A 78 14.54 -5.23 12.30
C ASP A 78 15.73 -5.52 11.39
N LEU A 79 15.56 -5.27 10.10
CA LEU A 79 16.55 -5.57 9.07
C LEU A 79 17.48 -4.38 8.77
N THR A 80 17.28 -3.23 9.43
CA THR A 80 17.94 -1.95 9.13
C THR A 80 19.46 -2.06 9.06
N SER A 81 20.08 -2.73 10.04
CA SER A 81 21.53 -2.93 10.09
C SER A 81 22.05 -4.05 9.15
N TRP A 82 21.16 -4.90 8.64
CA TRP A 82 21.50 -6.01 7.76
C TRP A 82 21.55 -5.63 6.28
N ILE A 83 20.83 -4.57 5.86
CA ILE A 83 20.73 -4.09 4.47
C ILE A 83 22.06 -4.18 3.68
N PRO A 84 23.17 -3.52 4.10
CA PRO A 84 24.43 -3.50 3.32
C PRO A 84 25.20 -4.84 3.33
N ASN A 85 24.81 -5.78 4.19
CA ASN A 85 25.47 -7.07 4.36
C ASN A 85 24.73 -8.21 3.63
N HIS A 86 23.57 -7.94 3.03
CA HIS A 86 22.75 -8.96 2.40
C HIS A 86 23.40 -9.50 1.10
N PRO A 87 23.73 -10.81 0.99
CA PRO A 87 24.40 -11.35 -0.20
C PRO A 87 23.59 -11.28 -1.50
N GLY A 88 22.26 -11.12 -1.41
CA GLY A 88 21.39 -10.87 -2.57
C GLY A 88 21.29 -9.40 -2.98
N GLY A 89 22.04 -8.49 -2.35
CA GLY A 89 22.00 -7.05 -2.56
C GLY A 89 20.99 -6.32 -1.65
N GLU A 90 21.20 -5.02 -1.44
CA GLU A 90 20.38 -4.17 -0.56
C GLU A 90 18.90 -4.14 -0.97
N GLU A 91 18.64 -4.00 -2.28
CA GLU A 91 17.30 -3.80 -2.83
C GLU A 91 16.35 -4.98 -2.53
N ALA A 92 16.90 -6.19 -2.38
CA ALA A 92 16.12 -7.36 -1.96
C ALA A 92 15.62 -7.26 -0.50
N ILE A 93 16.31 -6.54 0.38
CA ILE A 93 15.81 -6.23 1.74
C ILE A 93 14.89 -5.01 1.71
N LEU A 94 15.24 -3.99 0.91
CA LEU A 94 14.49 -2.73 0.85
C LEU A 94 13.06 -2.91 0.33
N SER A 95 12.86 -3.85 -0.60
CA SER A 95 11.53 -4.27 -1.07
C SER A 95 10.65 -4.94 0.00
N LEU A 96 11.20 -5.28 1.17
CA LEU A 96 10.49 -5.92 2.28
C LEU A 96 10.22 -4.97 3.47
N CYS A 97 10.77 -3.75 3.45
CA CYS A 97 10.55 -2.78 4.53
C CYS A 97 9.07 -2.37 4.58
N GLY A 98 8.46 -2.43 5.76
CA GLY A 98 7.07 -2.03 5.99
C GLY A 98 6.02 -3.07 5.60
N VAL A 99 6.39 -4.29 5.22
CA VAL A 99 5.44 -5.30 4.69
C VAL A 99 5.66 -6.70 5.27
N ASP A 100 4.68 -7.56 5.03
CA ASP A 100 4.85 -9.01 5.17
C ASP A 100 5.71 -9.53 4.00
N GLY A 101 6.99 -9.76 4.30
CA GLY A 101 7.99 -10.31 3.38
C GLY A 101 7.97 -11.83 3.27
N SER A 102 7.04 -12.54 3.92
CA SER A 102 7.02 -14.01 3.98
C SER A 102 7.13 -14.67 2.61
N ALA A 103 6.36 -14.20 1.61
CA ALA A 103 6.39 -14.79 0.27
C ALA A 103 7.75 -14.60 -0.43
N GLY A 104 8.33 -13.39 -0.34
CA GLY A 104 9.63 -13.08 -0.93
C GLY A 104 10.77 -13.85 -0.25
N PHE A 105 10.78 -13.88 1.08
CA PHE A 105 11.76 -14.66 1.84
C PHE A 105 11.63 -16.16 1.57
N ASN A 106 10.43 -16.73 1.69
CA ASN A 106 10.23 -18.17 1.52
C ASN A 106 10.53 -18.63 0.09
N GLY A 107 10.23 -17.83 -0.93
CA GLY A 107 10.54 -18.13 -2.33
C GLY A 107 12.05 -18.27 -2.60
N GLN A 108 12.87 -17.40 -1.97
CA GLN A 108 14.32 -17.40 -2.17
C GLN A 108 15.10 -18.26 -1.15
N HIS A 109 14.53 -18.48 0.05
CA HIS A 109 15.27 -19.00 1.21
C HIS A 109 14.52 -20.06 2.04
N GLY A 110 13.29 -20.45 1.69
CA GLY A 110 12.40 -21.24 2.56
C GLY A 110 12.93 -22.62 3.01
N THR A 111 13.90 -23.22 2.31
CA THR A 111 14.55 -24.48 2.69
C THR A 111 15.94 -24.30 3.31
N ALA A 112 16.48 -23.08 3.32
CA ALA A 112 17.85 -22.81 3.68
C ALA A 112 18.00 -22.48 5.19
N LYS A 113 18.83 -23.26 5.89
CA LYS A 113 19.10 -23.03 7.33
C LYS A 113 19.88 -21.74 7.61
N LYS A 114 20.73 -21.29 6.67
CA LYS A 114 21.65 -20.16 6.86
C LYS A 114 20.90 -18.81 6.94
N PRO A 115 19.96 -18.48 6.02
CA PRO A 115 19.15 -17.25 6.14
C PRO A 115 18.26 -17.24 7.40
N LEU A 116 17.68 -18.39 7.79
CA LEU A 116 16.89 -18.49 9.02
C LEU A 116 17.72 -18.20 10.29
N PHE A 117 18.96 -18.68 10.34
CA PHE A 117 19.88 -18.37 11.44
C PHE A 117 20.23 -16.87 11.47
N VAL A 118 20.49 -16.26 10.31
CA VAL A 118 20.74 -14.81 10.20
C VAL A 118 19.52 -14.02 10.69
N LEU A 119 18.31 -14.31 10.21
CA LEU A 119 17.07 -13.68 10.67
C LEU A 119 16.89 -13.76 12.19
N SER A 120 17.27 -14.89 12.83
CA SER A 120 17.07 -15.06 14.27
C SER A 120 17.79 -14.01 15.13
N GLY A 121 18.88 -13.42 14.64
CA GLY A 121 19.59 -12.32 15.30
C GLY A 121 18.92 -10.93 15.18
N PHE A 122 17.92 -10.80 14.31
CA PHE A 122 17.19 -9.56 14.02
C PHE A 122 15.74 -9.57 14.51
N MET A 123 15.29 -10.65 15.15
CA MET A 123 13.90 -10.79 15.60
C MET A 123 13.62 -9.84 16.77
N ILE A 124 12.61 -8.98 16.63
CA ILE A 124 12.18 -8.03 17.66
C ILE A 124 10.84 -8.39 18.30
N GLY A 125 10.04 -9.24 17.65
CA GLY A 125 8.76 -9.69 18.21
C GLY A 125 8.02 -10.69 17.31
N ALA A 126 6.76 -10.92 17.65
CA ALA A 126 5.79 -11.67 16.86
C ALA A 126 4.45 -10.92 16.87
N GLN A 127 3.56 -11.28 15.94
CA GLN A 127 2.18 -10.79 15.90
C GLN A 127 1.29 -11.57 16.87
#